data_AF-A0A1F9S566-F1
#
_entry.id   AF-A0A1F9S566-F1
#
_cell.length_a   1.000
_cell.length_b   1.000
_cell.length_c   1.000
_cell.angle_alpha   90.00
_cell.angle_beta   90.00
_cell.angle_gamma   90.00
#
_symmetry.space_group_name_H-M   'P 1'
#
loop_
_entity.id
_entity.type
_entity.pdbx_description
1 polymer ?
#
loop_
_entity_poly.entity_id
_entity_poly.type
_entity_poly.pdbx_seq_one_letter_code
_entity_poly.pdbx_strand_id
1 'polypeptide(L)'
;MGTGAAFLSLLMTAQTVGVDLGRMDSPAAVPAAVPLVQAAPQPVLRLALADISRDQERAAQWHPVGRGQVGFVLALGPEDLWAKLRQGDAAAAWPLPRLEGGADADFPVEPYRFLYENGNIRALPLAEPQSPQAIVSVPSLLRGLYDASLRVLFTPVEYSVLYEDGALAPASITLLREDREGRLWATYKPVAELGKMHWFLAIDGVMFGMKLEGPELVFYSQPVPAKGFQARERRLD
;
A
#
# COMPACT_ATOMS: atom_id res chain seq x y z
N MET A 1 -19.25 -23.19 19.43
CA MET A 1 -19.28 -22.37 18.21
C MET A 1 -17.93 -21.67 18.13
N GLY A 2 -17.08 -22.12 17.21
CA GLY A 2 -15.63 -21.96 17.29
C GLY A 2 -15.07 -20.74 16.57
N THR A 3 -14.05 -20.16 17.20
CA THR A 3 -12.76 -19.71 16.62
C THR A 3 -12.77 -18.66 15.50
N GLY A 4 -12.62 -17.39 15.88
CA GLY A 4 -12.01 -16.35 15.05
C GLY A 4 -10.49 -16.40 15.22
N ALA A 5 -9.81 -17.09 14.29
CA ALA A 5 -8.38 -17.35 14.33
C ALA A 5 -7.56 -16.15 13.80
N ALA A 6 -6.38 -16.00 14.39
CA ALA A 6 -5.34 -15.03 14.08
C ALA A 6 -4.97 -14.98 12.59
N PHE A 7 -4.71 -13.77 12.07
CA PHE A 7 -4.09 -13.56 10.77
C PHE A 7 -2.75 -12.84 10.94
N LEU A 8 -1.72 -13.64 11.23
CA LEU A 8 -0.33 -13.22 11.22
C LEU A 8 0.47 -14.44 10.77
N SER A 9 0.94 -14.44 9.54
CA SER A 9 1.96 -15.39 9.09
C SER A 9 2.80 -14.77 7.98
N LEU A 10 4.03 -14.43 8.36
CA LEU A 10 5.20 -14.46 7.50
C LEU A 10 5.28 -15.82 6.79
N LEU A 11 5.77 -15.83 5.56
CA LEU A 11 6.79 -16.78 5.12
C LEU A 11 7.47 -16.27 3.84
N MET A 12 8.77 -16.03 3.95
CA MET A 12 9.69 -16.04 2.83
C MET A 12 10.03 -17.50 2.50
N THR A 13 10.00 -17.85 1.23
CA THR A 13 10.70 -19.03 0.70
C THR A 13 11.42 -18.62 -0.57
N ALA A 14 12.73 -18.36 -0.44
CA ALA A 14 13.65 -18.40 -1.56
C ALA A 14 14.15 -19.85 -1.68
N GLN A 15 13.78 -20.52 -2.76
CA GLN A 15 14.42 -21.77 -3.17
C GLN A 15 15.74 -21.41 -3.87
N THR A 16 16.83 -22.07 -3.48
CA THR A 16 17.98 -22.26 -4.37
C THR A 16 18.46 -23.70 -4.32
N VAL A 17 18.64 -24.23 -5.52
CA VAL A 17 19.07 -25.58 -5.89
C VAL A 17 20.49 -25.87 -5.37
N GLY A 18 20.74 -27.13 -5.03
CA GLY A 18 21.95 -27.58 -4.34
C GLY A 18 23.22 -27.67 -5.19
N VAL A 19 24.35 -27.80 -4.49
CA VAL A 19 25.63 -28.31 -5.01
C VAL A 19 26.33 -29.15 -3.94
N ASP A 20 26.90 -30.25 -4.41
CA ASP A 20 27.62 -31.34 -3.74
C ASP A 20 28.86 -30.89 -2.92
N LEU A 21 29.03 -31.42 -1.71
CA LEU A 21 30.17 -31.13 -0.83
C LEU A 21 31.25 -32.21 -0.98
N GLY A 22 31.99 -32.12 -2.08
CA GLY A 22 33.28 -32.79 -2.26
C GLY A 22 34.38 -32.10 -1.44
N ARG A 23 35.01 -32.87 -0.57
CA ARG A 23 36.21 -32.58 0.24
C ARG A 23 37.32 -31.85 -0.54
N MET A 24 37.96 -30.84 0.07
CA MET A 24 39.41 -30.62 -0.06
C MET A 24 39.97 -29.72 1.07
N ASP A 25 41.03 -30.23 1.69
CA ASP A 25 41.83 -29.61 2.74
C ASP A 25 42.77 -28.49 2.23
N SER A 26 43.17 -27.64 3.17
CA SER A 26 44.38 -26.80 3.26
C SER A 26 44.27 -25.27 3.08
N PRO A 27 45.03 -24.50 3.90
CA PRO A 27 44.80 -23.08 4.14
C PRO A 27 45.62 -22.21 3.20
N ALA A 28 44.97 -21.25 2.55
CA ALA A 28 45.66 -20.21 1.78
C ALA A 28 45.10 -18.84 2.15
N ALA A 29 46.01 -17.99 2.64
CA ALA A 29 45.98 -16.53 2.73
C ALA A 29 44.60 -15.85 2.80
N VAL A 30 44.26 -15.34 3.99
CA VAL A 30 43.23 -14.31 4.16
C VAL A 30 43.62 -13.10 3.32
N PRO A 31 42.85 -12.71 2.27
CA PRO A 31 43.08 -11.43 1.63
C PRO A 31 42.71 -10.35 2.65
N ALA A 32 43.57 -9.33 2.77
CA ALA A 32 43.30 -8.15 3.56
C ALA A 32 41.88 -7.64 3.27
N ALA A 33 41.10 -7.43 4.33
CA ALA A 33 39.75 -6.90 4.22
C ALA A 33 39.81 -5.56 3.48
N VAL A 34 39.37 -5.55 2.22
CA VAL A 34 39.05 -4.31 1.50
C VAL A 34 38.07 -3.58 2.41
N PRO A 35 38.33 -2.32 2.81
CA PRO A 35 37.34 -1.54 3.52
C PRO A 35 36.14 -1.43 2.58
N LEU A 36 35.07 -2.16 2.90
CA LEU A 36 33.76 -1.99 2.29
C LEU A 36 33.34 -0.57 2.66
N VAL A 37 33.64 0.38 1.78
CA VAL A 37 33.04 1.70 1.79
C VAL A 37 31.54 1.42 1.72
N GLN A 38 30.82 1.66 2.83
CA GLN A 38 29.36 1.70 2.79
C GLN A 38 29.00 2.79 1.78
N ALA A 39 28.58 2.38 0.58
CA ALA A 39 28.16 3.33 -0.42
C ALA A 39 26.95 4.08 0.14
N ALA A 40 27.05 5.40 0.18
CA ALA A 40 25.96 6.24 0.66
C ALA A 40 24.70 6.00 -0.19
N PRO A 41 23.49 6.09 0.40
CA PRO A 41 22.23 5.97 -0.34
C PRO A 41 22.21 6.88 -1.57
N GLN A 42 21.93 6.32 -2.74
CA GLN A 42 21.82 7.06 -3.99
C GLN A 42 20.35 7.19 -4.41
N PRO A 43 19.87 8.39 -4.76
CA PRO A 43 18.51 8.55 -5.29
C PRO A 43 18.43 7.90 -6.68
N VAL A 44 17.38 7.11 -6.90
CA VAL A 44 17.16 6.38 -8.17
C VAL A 44 15.90 6.82 -8.90
N LEU A 45 14.91 7.36 -8.18
CA LEU A 45 13.66 7.85 -8.76
C LEU A 45 13.05 8.93 -7.87
N ARG A 46 12.41 9.92 -8.49
CA ARG A 46 11.64 10.97 -7.81
C ARG A 46 10.23 10.98 -8.38
N LEU A 47 9.22 10.92 -7.51
CA LEU A 47 7.82 11.05 -7.88
C LEU A 47 7.23 12.28 -7.18
N ALA A 48 6.61 13.17 -7.93
CA ALA A 48 5.89 14.29 -7.35
C ALA A 48 4.61 13.78 -6.66
N LEU A 49 4.38 14.19 -5.42
CA LEU A 49 3.19 13.81 -4.66
C LEU A 49 1.88 14.18 -5.38
N ALA A 50 1.87 15.33 -6.06
CA ALA A 50 0.72 15.79 -6.82
C ALA A 50 0.36 14.86 -8.00
N ASP A 51 1.35 14.22 -8.62
CA ASP A 51 1.09 13.26 -9.71
C ASP A 51 0.58 11.92 -9.15
N ILE A 52 1.13 11.47 -8.01
CA ILE A 52 0.63 10.27 -7.30
C ILE A 52 -0.84 10.47 -6.91
N SER A 53 -1.19 11.59 -6.26
CA SER A 53 -2.57 11.88 -5.88
C SER A 53 -3.50 11.98 -7.10
N ARG A 54 -3.06 12.63 -8.18
CA ARG A 54 -3.89 12.78 -9.39
C ARG A 54 -4.26 11.43 -10.01
N ASP A 55 -3.31 10.50 -10.10
CA ASP A 55 -3.58 9.18 -10.68
C ASP A 55 -4.43 8.31 -9.75
N GLN A 56 -4.21 8.42 -8.44
CA GLN A 56 -5.10 7.81 -7.45
C GLN A 56 -6.54 8.33 -7.58
N GLU A 57 -6.74 9.63 -7.77
CA GLU A 57 -8.09 10.19 -7.94
C GLU A 57 -8.79 9.69 -9.21
N ARG A 58 -8.05 9.37 -10.27
CA ARG A 58 -8.59 8.77 -11.50
C ARG A 58 -9.11 7.36 -11.29
N ALA A 59 -8.70 6.67 -10.22
CA ALA A 59 -9.22 5.36 -9.84
C ALA A 59 -10.67 5.41 -9.31
N ALA A 60 -11.25 6.60 -9.13
CA ALA A 60 -12.61 6.78 -8.64
C ALA A 60 -13.63 6.08 -9.55
N GLN A 61 -14.44 5.22 -8.95
CA GLN A 61 -15.58 4.60 -9.63
C GLN A 61 -16.82 5.45 -9.37
N TRP A 62 -17.39 6.01 -10.44
CA TRP A 62 -18.54 6.92 -10.35
C TRP A 62 -19.85 6.22 -10.68
N HIS A 63 -20.81 6.28 -9.76
CA HIS A 63 -22.10 5.60 -9.88
C HIS A 63 -23.28 6.55 -9.68
N PRO A 64 -24.38 6.39 -10.43
CA PRO A 64 -25.62 7.12 -10.16
C PRO A 64 -26.22 6.66 -8.81
N VAL A 65 -26.60 7.61 -7.96
CA VAL A 65 -27.27 7.37 -6.67
C VAL A 65 -28.29 8.48 -6.43
N GLY A 66 -29.57 8.11 -6.30
CA GLY A 66 -30.65 9.09 -6.21
C GLY A 66 -30.68 10.01 -7.44
N ARG A 67 -30.65 11.31 -7.19
CA ARG A 67 -30.62 12.42 -8.14
C ARG A 67 -29.20 12.83 -8.55
N GLY A 68 -28.17 12.21 -7.98
CA GLY A 68 -26.77 12.58 -8.16
C GLY A 68 -25.88 11.44 -8.65
N GLN A 69 -24.58 11.73 -8.71
CA GLN A 69 -23.52 10.75 -8.96
C GLN A 69 -22.55 10.76 -7.79
N VAL A 70 -22.19 9.58 -7.28
CA VAL A 70 -21.24 9.41 -6.18
C VAL A 70 -20.01 8.68 -6.68
N GLY A 71 -18.83 9.26 -6.43
CA GLY A 71 -17.53 8.67 -6.70
C GLY A 71 -17.01 7.91 -5.49
N PHE A 72 -16.55 6.68 -5.70
CA PHE A 72 -15.99 5.81 -4.66
C PHE A 72 -14.50 5.59 -4.90
N VAL A 73 -13.68 5.87 -3.89
CA VAL A 73 -12.23 5.65 -3.87
C VAL A 73 -11.85 5.02 -2.52
N LEU A 74 -10.86 4.13 -2.52
CA LEU A 74 -10.25 3.67 -1.27
C LEU A 74 -9.01 4.50 -0.93
N ALA A 75 -8.81 4.68 0.36
CA ALA A 75 -7.58 5.16 0.96
C ALA A 75 -7.03 4.08 1.90
N LEU A 76 -5.71 3.90 1.92
CA LEU A 76 -5.05 2.95 2.80
C LEU A 76 -4.37 3.70 3.95
N GLY A 77 -4.92 3.53 5.15
CA GLY A 77 -4.39 4.09 6.38
C GLY A 77 -3.49 3.11 7.15
N PRO A 78 -2.83 3.57 8.24
CA PRO A 78 -1.94 2.73 9.05
C PRO A 78 -2.63 1.54 9.75
N GLU A 79 -3.93 1.65 10.00
CA GLU A 79 -4.68 0.66 10.78
C GLU A 79 -5.97 0.21 10.07
N ASP A 80 -6.55 1.08 9.23
CA ASP A 80 -7.83 0.83 8.56
C ASP A 80 -7.75 1.13 7.06
N LEU A 81 -8.61 0.46 6.31
CA LEU A 81 -9.03 0.91 4.99
C LEU A 81 -10.09 2.00 5.15
N TRP A 82 -9.99 3.05 4.34
CA TRP A 82 -10.89 4.19 4.36
C TRP A 82 -11.68 4.24 3.05
N ALA A 83 -12.99 4.45 3.15
CA ALA A 83 -13.83 4.79 2.02
C ALA A 83 -13.84 6.32 1.86
N LYS A 84 -13.41 6.81 0.70
CA LYS A 84 -13.51 8.21 0.29
C LYS A 84 -14.63 8.33 -0.74
N LEU A 85 -15.62 9.15 -0.42
CA LEU A 85 -16.85 9.32 -1.17
C LEU A 85 -16.92 10.76 -1.68
N ARG A 86 -17.31 10.95 -2.93
CA ARG A 86 -17.31 12.27 -3.59
C ARG A 86 -18.61 12.56 -4.32
N GLN A 87 -19.02 13.81 -4.33
CA GLN A 87 -20.05 14.35 -5.23
C GLN A 87 -19.64 15.75 -5.66
N GLY A 88 -19.22 15.90 -6.93
CA GLY A 88 -18.56 17.12 -7.39
C GLY A 88 -17.32 17.42 -6.54
N ASP A 89 -17.27 18.63 -5.99
CA ASP A 89 -16.16 19.09 -5.12
C ASP A 89 -16.33 18.69 -3.65
N ALA A 90 -17.52 18.22 -3.25
CA ALA A 90 -17.76 17.75 -1.89
C ALA A 90 -17.21 16.32 -1.71
N ALA A 91 -16.60 16.07 -0.57
CA ALA A 91 -16.03 14.77 -0.24
C ALA A 91 -16.19 14.46 1.25
N ALA A 92 -16.35 13.19 1.56
CA ALA A 92 -16.39 12.69 2.92
C ALA A 92 -15.70 11.33 3.01
N ALA A 93 -15.16 10.98 4.16
CA ALA A 93 -14.47 9.72 4.34
C ALA A 93 -14.65 9.15 5.73
N TRP A 94 -14.63 7.82 5.79
CA TRP A 94 -14.70 7.07 7.03
C TRP A 94 -13.83 5.80 6.93
N PRO A 95 -13.26 5.34 8.05
CA PRO A 95 -12.70 4.00 8.10
C PRO A 95 -13.82 2.97 7.89
N LEU A 96 -13.56 1.89 7.15
CA LEU A 96 -14.57 0.88 6.81
C LEU A 96 -15.33 0.31 8.03
N PRO A 97 -14.70 0.03 9.19
CA PRO A 97 -15.43 -0.43 10.38
C PRO A 97 -16.52 0.54 10.84
N ARG A 98 -16.33 1.86 10.64
CA ARG A 98 -17.35 2.85 10.99
C ARG A 98 -18.57 2.78 10.09
N LEU A 99 -18.42 2.32 8.85
CA LEU A 99 -19.54 2.16 7.91
C LEU A 99 -20.38 0.92 8.20
N GLU A 100 -19.95 -0.01 9.05
CA GLU A 100 -20.75 -1.17 9.47
C GLU A 100 -22.00 -0.74 10.27
N GLY A 101 -21.88 0.30 11.11
CA GLY A 101 -23.01 0.93 11.80
C GLY A 101 -23.80 1.92 10.93
N GLY A 102 -23.27 2.20 9.75
CA GLY A 102 -23.74 3.23 8.83
C GLY A 102 -23.31 4.64 9.20
N ALA A 103 -23.00 5.42 8.18
CA ALA A 103 -22.69 6.84 8.29
C ALA A 103 -23.51 7.65 7.31
N ASP A 104 -24.09 8.74 7.79
CA ASP A 104 -24.82 9.67 6.94
C ASP A 104 -23.89 10.81 6.51
N ALA A 105 -24.10 11.32 5.30
CA ALA A 105 -23.36 12.44 4.74
C ALA A 105 -24.30 13.38 3.99
N ASP A 106 -24.22 14.66 4.32
CA ASP A 106 -24.91 15.71 3.59
C ASP A 106 -24.05 16.13 2.40
N PHE A 107 -24.43 15.69 1.19
CA PHE A 107 -23.84 16.17 -0.06
C PHE A 107 -24.74 17.24 -0.70
N PRO A 108 -24.19 18.13 -1.56
CA PRO A 108 -24.93 19.27 -2.09
C PRO A 108 -26.22 18.93 -2.86
N VAL A 109 -26.27 17.78 -3.54
CA VAL A 109 -27.47 17.36 -4.30
C VAL A 109 -28.53 16.77 -3.37
N GLU A 110 -28.13 15.85 -2.50
CA GLU A 110 -28.99 15.24 -1.50
C GLU A 110 -28.16 14.52 -0.42
N PRO A 111 -28.74 14.25 0.76
CA PRO A 111 -28.09 13.44 1.78
C PRO A 111 -28.12 11.95 1.45
N TYR A 112 -27.06 11.23 1.83
CA TYR A 112 -26.91 9.80 1.63
C TYR A 112 -26.53 9.09 2.93
N ARG A 113 -26.97 7.84 3.06
CA ARG A 113 -26.46 6.88 4.05
C ARG A 113 -25.53 5.89 3.38
N PHE A 114 -24.36 5.68 3.96
CA PHE A 114 -23.37 4.73 3.52
C PHE A 114 -23.27 3.56 4.49
N LEU A 115 -23.23 2.34 3.96
CA LEU A 115 -23.12 1.10 4.72
C LEU A 115 -21.98 0.26 4.18
N TYR A 116 -21.21 -0.39 5.06
CA TYR A 116 -20.25 -1.43 4.68
C TYR A 116 -20.74 -2.78 5.17
N GLU A 117 -20.99 -3.71 4.25
CA GLU A 117 -21.50 -5.04 4.56
C GLU A 117 -21.00 -6.06 3.52
N ASN A 118 -20.55 -7.22 3.98
CA ASN A 118 -20.12 -8.34 3.12
C ASN A 118 -19.08 -7.94 2.06
N GLY A 119 -18.13 -7.06 2.42
CA GLY A 119 -17.08 -6.59 1.50
C GLY A 119 -17.55 -5.53 0.49
N ASN A 120 -18.76 -4.99 0.64
CA ASN A 120 -19.33 -3.99 -0.26
C ASN A 120 -19.67 -2.69 0.48
N ILE A 121 -19.46 -1.56 -0.19
CA ILE A 121 -19.94 -0.25 0.24
C ILE A 121 -21.23 0.04 -0.52
N ARG A 122 -22.30 0.36 0.21
CA ARG A 122 -23.60 0.75 -0.34
C ARG A 122 -23.84 2.22 -0.11
N ALA A 123 -24.37 2.93 -1.10
CA ALA A 123 -24.85 4.30 -0.97
C ALA A 123 -26.37 4.33 -1.16
N LEU A 124 -27.06 4.88 -0.17
CA LEU A 124 -28.51 4.94 -0.08
C LEU A 124 -28.96 6.42 -0.08
N PRO A 125 -29.74 6.89 -1.05
CA PRO A 125 -30.33 8.22 -1.00
C PRO A 125 -31.32 8.32 0.17
N LEU A 126 -31.21 9.36 1.00
CA LEU A 126 -32.11 9.56 2.13
C LEU A 126 -33.38 10.34 1.75
N ALA A 127 -33.30 11.22 0.75
CA ALA A 127 -34.44 12.02 0.31
C ALA A 127 -35.48 11.18 -0.47
N GLU A 128 -35.02 10.22 -1.27
CA GLU A 128 -35.87 9.31 -2.04
C GLU A 128 -35.38 7.86 -1.89
N PRO A 129 -35.74 7.14 -0.82
CA PRO A 129 -35.21 5.81 -0.53
C PRO A 129 -35.48 4.73 -1.60
N GLN A 130 -36.42 4.99 -2.49
CA GLN A 130 -36.80 4.12 -3.62
C GLN A 130 -35.95 4.38 -4.88
N SER A 131 -35.15 5.45 -4.88
CA SER A 131 -34.32 5.85 -6.01
C SER A 131 -33.06 4.98 -6.11
N PRO A 132 -32.34 5.04 -7.25
CA PRO A 132 -31.20 4.16 -7.50
C PRO A 132 -30.16 4.20 -6.38
N GLN A 133 -29.68 3.01 -6.01
CA GLN A 133 -28.59 2.82 -5.04
C GLN A 133 -27.34 2.38 -5.79
N ALA A 134 -26.16 2.68 -5.23
CA ALA A 134 -24.90 2.10 -5.69
C ALA A 134 -24.41 1.06 -4.69
N ILE A 135 -23.88 -0.04 -5.23
CA ILE A 135 -23.19 -1.08 -4.47
C ILE A 135 -21.85 -1.30 -5.17
N VAL A 136 -20.75 -1.10 -4.45
CA VAL A 136 -19.40 -1.28 -4.98
C VAL A 136 -18.62 -2.21 -4.07
N SER A 137 -17.83 -3.12 -4.65
CA SER A 137 -17.03 -4.05 -3.85
C SER A 137 -15.70 -3.43 -3.48
N VAL A 138 -15.29 -3.55 -2.22
CA VAL A 138 -13.97 -3.10 -1.75
C VAL A 138 -12.84 -3.76 -2.56
N PRO A 139 -12.89 -5.07 -2.91
CA PRO A 139 -11.89 -5.66 -3.80
C PRO A 139 -11.82 -5.00 -5.18
N SER A 140 -12.96 -4.60 -5.77
CA SER A 140 -12.95 -3.91 -7.08
C SER A 140 -12.36 -2.51 -7.00
N LEU A 141 -12.64 -1.78 -5.91
CA LEU A 141 -12.06 -0.46 -5.69
C LEU A 141 -10.55 -0.56 -5.47
N LEU A 142 -10.08 -1.55 -4.71
CA LEU A 142 -8.66 -1.79 -4.47
C LEU A 142 -7.94 -2.19 -5.77
N ARG A 143 -8.57 -3.03 -6.59
CA ARG A 143 -8.04 -3.40 -7.91
C ARG A 143 -7.94 -2.18 -8.84
N GLY A 144 -9.01 -1.39 -8.94
CA GLY A 144 -9.00 -0.16 -9.74
C GLY A 144 -7.91 0.83 -9.29
N LEU A 145 -7.71 0.93 -7.97
CA LEU A 145 -6.64 1.73 -7.38
C LEU A 145 -5.26 1.20 -7.78
N TYR A 146 -5.03 -0.11 -7.69
CA TYR A 146 -3.77 -0.74 -8.13
C TYR A 146 -3.50 -0.51 -9.62
N ASP A 147 -4.52 -0.61 -10.47
CA ASP A 147 -4.39 -0.52 -11.92
C ASP A 147 -4.16 0.91 -12.43
N ALA A 148 -4.79 1.91 -11.81
CA ALA A 148 -4.74 3.30 -12.24
C ALA A 148 -3.53 4.08 -11.70
N SER A 149 -2.86 3.59 -10.64
CA SER A 149 -1.81 4.33 -9.94
C SER A 149 -0.47 4.32 -10.68
N LEU A 150 0.36 5.33 -10.39
CA LEU A 150 1.76 5.36 -10.83
C LEU A 150 2.51 4.11 -10.34
N ARG A 151 3.35 3.55 -11.21
CA ARG A 151 4.11 2.33 -10.93
C ARG A 151 5.60 2.60 -10.85
N VAL A 152 6.26 1.89 -9.93
CA VAL A 152 7.71 1.86 -9.79
C VAL A 152 8.18 0.42 -9.90
N LEU A 153 9.11 0.19 -10.83
CA LEU A 153 9.70 -1.12 -11.08
C LEU A 153 11.09 -1.22 -10.43
N PHE A 154 11.20 -2.11 -9.45
CA PHE A 154 12.45 -2.59 -8.88
C PHE A 154 12.64 -4.04 -9.31
N THR A 155 13.13 -4.27 -10.53
CA THR A 155 13.17 -5.61 -11.15
C THR A 155 13.66 -6.69 -10.17
N PRO A 156 12.87 -7.76 -9.94
CA PRO A 156 11.65 -8.17 -10.67
C PRO A 156 10.32 -7.71 -10.04
N VAL A 157 10.33 -6.80 -9.07
CA VAL A 157 9.15 -6.40 -8.29
C VAL A 157 8.61 -5.04 -8.75
N GLU A 158 7.32 -4.97 -9.04
CA GLU A 158 6.63 -3.72 -9.37
C GLU A 158 5.68 -3.31 -8.24
N TYR A 159 5.65 -2.02 -7.92
CA TYR A 159 4.73 -1.44 -6.95
C TYR A 159 3.91 -0.32 -7.58
N SER A 160 2.60 -0.32 -7.34
CA SER A 160 1.75 0.85 -7.48
C SER A 160 1.92 1.74 -6.24
N VAL A 161 2.09 3.03 -6.45
CA VAL A 161 2.37 4.02 -5.40
C VAL A 161 1.14 4.89 -5.19
N LEU A 162 0.78 5.09 -3.93
CA LEU A 162 -0.38 5.86 -3.49
C LEU A 162 0.02 6.90 -2.45
N TYR A 163 -0.72 8.00 -2.41
CA TYR A 163 -0.47 9.09 -1.48
C TYR A 163 -1.79 9.68 -0.95
N GLU A 164 -1.96 9.59 0.36
CA GLU A 164 -2.97 10.32 1.11
C GLU A 164 -2.36 11.57 1.74
N ASP A 165 -3.00 12.72 1.48
CA ASP A 165 -2.52 14.04 1.91
C ASP A 165 -2.86 14.40 3.36
N GLY A 166 -3.78 13.67 4.00
CA GLY A 166 -4.22 13.94 5.37
C GLY A 166 -5.55 14.69 5.48
N ALA A 167 -6.16 15.13 4.38
CA ALA A 167 -7.36 15.98 4.43
C ALA A 167 -8.62 15.23 4.91
N LEU A 168 -8.79 13.99 4.43
CA LEU A 168 -9.98 13.16 4.70
C LEU A 168 -9.64 11.81 5.35
N ALA A 169 -8.44 11.31 5.12
CA ALA A 169 -7.90 10.08 5.70
C ALA A 169 -6.48 10.37 6.21
N PRO A 170 -5.93 9.57 7.15
CA PRO A 170 -4.60 9.80 7.69
C PRO A 170 -3.53 9.86 6.59
N ALA A 171 -2.63 10.85 6.68
CA ALA A 171 -1.60 11.06 5.67
C ALA A 171 -0.63 9.87 5.59
N SER A 172 -0.54 9.25 4.41
CA SER A 172 0.21 8.01 4.21
C SER A 172 0.80 7.89 2.81
N ILE A 173 1.89 7.14 2.68
CA ILE A 173 2.32 6.54 1.42
C ILE A 173 2.03 5.05 1.48
N THR A 174 1.43 4.53 0.43
CA THR A 174 1.17 3.10 0.31
C THR A 174 1.81 2.55 -0.97
N LEU A 175 2.50 1.42 -0.82
CA LEU A 175 3.02 0.62 -1.92
C LEU A 175 2.17 -0.63 -2.05
N LEU A 176 1.46 -0.77 -3.17
CA LEU A 176 0.68 -1.97 -3.51
C LEU A 176 1.48 -2.83 -4.50
N ARG A 177 1.56 -4.13 -4.25
CA ARG A 177 2.08 -5.10 -5.23
C ARG A 177 1.13 -6.26 -5.42
N GLU A 178 1.15 -6.87 -6.59
CA GLU A 178 0.47 -8.12 -6.85
C GLU A 178 1.47 -9.29 -6.75
N ASP A 179 1.08 -10.38 -6.07
CA ASP A 179 1.85 -11.62 -6.10
C ASP A 179 1.48 -12.51 -7.29
N ARG A 180 2.20 -13.62 -7.47
CA ARG A 180 1.96 -14.55 -8.58
C ARG A 180 0.59 -15.22 -8.57
N GLU A 181 -0.13 -15.19 -7.45
CA GLU A 181 -1.48 -15.71 -7.30
C GLU A 181 -2.55 -14.64 -7.58
N GLY A 182 -2.14 -13.41 -7.93
CA GLY A 182 -3.04 -12.29 -8.17
C GLY A 182 -3.52 -11.60 -6.90
N ARG A 183 -2.91 -11.88 -5.74
CA ARG A 183 -3.26 -11.22 -4.46
C ARG A 183 -2.51 -9.92 -4.31
N LEU A 184 -3.23 -8.89 -3.85
CA LEU A 184 -2.66 -7.58 -3.58
C LEU A 184 -2.10 -7.51 -2.15
N TRP A 185 -0.86 -7.03 -2.04
CA TRP A 185 -0.15 -6.79 -0.79
C TRP A 185 0.13 -5.30 -0.65
N ALA A 186 -0.25 -4.73 0.48
CA ALA A 186 -0.01 -3.33 0.81
C ALA A 186 1.12 -3.21 1.84
N THR A 187 2.04 -2.28 1.60
CA THR A 187 2.97 -1.77 2.63
C THR A 187 2.68 -0.30 2.80
N TYR A 188 2.34 0.11 4.02
CA TYR A 188 2.01 1.49 4.33
C TYR A 188 3.13 2.15 5.14
N LYS A 189 3.25 3.47 5.03
CA LYS A 189 4.00 4.33 5.96
C LYS A 189 3.28 5.64 6.23
N PRO A 190 3.10 6.06 7.50
CA PRO A 190 2.64 7.40 7.81
C PRO A 190 3.62 8.46 7.27
N VAL A 191 3.10 9.54 6.70
CA VAL A 191 3.93 10.62 6.13
C VAL A 191 4.88 11.22 7.16
N ALA A 192 4.44 11.35 8.42
CA ALA A 192 5.26 11.86 9.52
C ALA A 192 6.55 11.05 9.76
N GLU A 193 6.56 9.76 9.40
CA GLU A 193 7.75 8.94 9.54
C GLU A 193 8.72 9.12 8.37
N LEU A 194 8.24 9.54 7.19
CA LEU A 194 9.03 9.58 5.94
C LEU A 194 10.04 10.73 5.87
N GLY A 195 10.21 11.52 6.93
CA GLY A 195 11.32 12.48 7.03
C GLY A 195 12.71 11.83 7.13
N LYS A 196 12.77 10.53 7.43
CA LYS A 196 13.98 9.69 7.42
C LYS A 196 13.88 8.59 6.35
N MET A 197 15.01 7.94 6.07
CA MET A 197 15.06 6.83 5.12
C MET A 197 14.29 5.61 5.66
N HIS A 198 13.40 5.06 4.83
CA HIS A 198 12.69 3.81 5.10
C HIS A 198 13.05 2.76 4.07
N TRP A 199 13.78 1.74 4.50
CA TRP A 199 14.11 0.59 3.68
C TRP A 199 12.98 -0.43 3.72
N PHE A 200 12.53 -0.91 2.56
CA PHE A 200 11.36 -1.80 2.47
C PHE A 200 11.56 -3.01 1.55
N LEU A 201 12.63 -3.02 0.75
CA LEU A 201 12.89 -4.08 -0.22
C LEU A 201 14.39 -4.36 -0.31
N ALA A 202 14.77 -5.62 -0.49
CA ALA A 202 16.14 -6.01 -0.82
C ALA A 202 16.11 -7.06 -1.93
N ILE A 203 16.88 -6.84 -3.00
CA ILE A 203 16.99 -7.73 -4.16
C ILE A 203 18.48 -7.82 -4.53
N ASP A 204 18.98 -9.03 -4.69
CA ASP A 204 20.35 -9.31 -5.18
C ASP A 204 21.45 -8.47 -4.50
N GLY A 205 21.35 -8.32 -3.17
CA GLY A 205 22.34 -7.57 -2.39
C GLY A 205 22.22 -6.05 -2.46
N VAL A 206 21.11 -5.52 -3.00
CA VAL A 206 20.78 -4.08 -2.99
C VAL A 206 19.53 -3.84 -2.17
N MET A 207 19.59 -2.89 -1.24
CA MET A 207 18.43 -2.38 -0.49
C MET A 207 17.80 -1.20 -1.21
N PHE A 208 16.49 -1.19 -1.28
CA PHE A 208 15.68 -0.08 -1.78
C PHE A 208 14.85 0.51 -0.66
N GLY A 209 14.80 1.83 -0.65
CA GLY A 209 14.11 2.60 0.36
C GLY A 209 13.48 3.84 -0.21
N MET A 210 12.69 4.52 0.61
CA MET A 210 12.05 5.77 0.25
C MET A 210 12.14 6.78 1.39
N LYS A 211 12.08 8.05 1.01
CA LYS A 211 12.04 9.19 1.90
C LYS A 211 11.22 10.29 1.24
N LEU A 212 10.55 11.11 2.03
CA LEU A 212 9.91 12.32 1.55
C LEU A 212 10.90 13.49 1.56
N GLU A 213 11.01 14.19 0.43
CA GLU A 213 11.85 15.38 0.25
C GLU A 213 11.02 16.52 -0.32
N GLY A 214 10.47 17.35 0.58
CA GLY A 214 9.54 18.40 0.18
C GLY A 214 8.29 17.80 -0.49
N PRO A 215 7.91 18.22 -1.72
CA PRO A 215 6.74 17.71 -2.42
C PRO A 215 7.01 16.41 -3.20
N GLU A 216 8.16 15.76 -3.01
CA GLU A 216 8.57 14.57 -3.75
C GLU A 216 8.74 13.36 -2.83
N LEU A 217 8.23 12.20 -3.27
CA LEU A 217 8.64 10.90 -2.77
C LEU A 217 9.88 10.46 -3.54
N VAL A 218 11.00 10.29 -2.85
CA VAL A 218 12.28 9.93 -3.45
C VAL A 218 12.63 8.50 -3.06
N PHE A 219 12.87 7.67 -4.08
CA PHE A 219 13.36 6.30 -3.91
C PHE A 219 14.87 6.27 -3.98
N TYR A 220 15.46 5.46 -3.12
CA TYR A 220 16.89 5.32 -2.92
C TYR A 220 17.33 3.87 -3.07
N SER A 221 18.58 3.67 -3.47
CA SER A 221 19.24 2.37 -3.46
C SER A 221 20.57 2.44 -2.69
N GLN A 222 20.95 1.33 -2.06
CA GLN A 222 22.28 1.13 -1.49
C GLN A 222 22.65 -0.36 -1.49
N PRO A 223 23.93 -0.74 -1.60
CA PRO A 223 24.36 -2.12 -1.34
C PRO A 223 24.01 -2.56 0.09
N VAL A 224 23.58 -3.82 0.26
CA VAL A 224 23.37 -4.44 1.57
C VAL A 224 24.72 -4.47 2.32
N PRO A 225 24.80 -3.97 3.55
CA PRO A 225 26.03 -4.04 4.34
C PRO A 225 26.44 -5.52 4.56
N ALA A 226 27.66 -5.88 4.17
CA ALA A 226 28.16 -7.26 4.26
C ALA A 226 28.27 -7.82 5.70
N LYS A 227 28.14 -6.96 6.72
CA LYS A 227 28.07 -7.33 8.14
C LYS A 227 26.74 -6.85 8.71
N GLY A 228 25.76 -7.74 8.87
CA GLY A 228 24.56 -7.37 9.63
C GLY A 228 23.29 -8.14 9.34
N PHE A 229 23.17 -8.81 8.18
CA PHE A 229 21.98 -9.62 7.91
C PHE A 229 22.13 -11.01 8.54
N GLN A 230 21.74 -11.15 9.80
CA GLN A 230 21.48 -12.44 10.43
C GLN A 230 19.97 -12.61 10.62
N ALA A 231 19.32 -13.34 9.72
CA ALA A 231 18.00 -13.89 9.99
C ALA A 231 18.19 -15.20 10.77
N ARG A 232 17.61 -15.30 11.97
CA ARG A 232 17.57 -16.55 12.74
C ARG A 232 16.12 -16.99 12.88
N GLU A 233 15.84 -18.25 12.57
CA GLU A 233 14.57 -18.88 12.93
C GLU A 233 14.47 -18.90 14.46
N ARG A 234 13.45 -18.24 15.02
CA ARG A 234 13.08 -18.40 16.41
C ARG A 234 11.85 -19.28 16.45
N ARG A 235 12.00 -20.51 16.92
CA ARG A 235 10.85 -21.33 17.29
C ARG A 235 10.23 -20.74 18.55
N LEU A 236 8.92 -20.55 18.51
CA LEU A 236 8.15 -20.25 19.70
C LEU A 236 7.94 -21.60 20.39
N ASP A 237 8.61 -21.80 21.52
CA ASP A 237 8.35 -22.93 22.43
C ASP A 237 6.99 -22.75 23.12
#